data_AF-A0A1B0DJY5-F1
#
_entry.id   AF-A0A1B0DJY5-F1
#
_cell.length_a   1.000
_cell.length_b   1.000
_cell.length_c   1.000
_cell.angle_alpha   90.00
_cell.angle_beta   90.00
_cell.angle_gamma   90.00
#
_symmetry.space_group_name_H-M   'P 1'
#
loop_
_entity.id
_entity.type
_entity.pdbx_description
1 polymer ?
#
loop_
_entity_poly.entity_id
_entity_poly.type
_entity_poly.pdbx_seq_one_letter_code
_entity_poly.pdbx_strand_id
1 'polypeptide(L)'
;MEELAAQLLFVLSHFGLKSVIGFGVGAGGNILARFALANPEKVGALCLINCVSTAAGWIEWGYQTFNARFLRTKGMTQSVVDYLMWHHFGRNLEERNHDLVQMYKNHFERSINPTNLGMWIYAYIHRTDLNIARTPSGTPQNNTTLKMPVINITGALSPHVDDTVTLNGRLDPTNSSWMKIQDCAMVLEEQPGKLAEAFRLFLQGEGYGKC
;
A
#
# COMPACT_ATOMS: atom_id res chain seq x y z
N MET A 1 -7.58 -8.68 -7.48
CA MET A 1 -6.24 -8.14 -7.13
C MET A 1 -5.12 -9.12 -7.48
N GLU A 2 -5.40 -10.40 -7.37
CA GLU A 2 -4.57 -11.57 -7.65
C GLU A 2 -4.09 -11.58 -9.10
N GLU A 3 -4.98 -11.27 -10.05
CA GLU A 3 -4.63 -11.16 -11.47
C GLU A 3 -3.58 -10.06 -11.72
N LEU A 4 -3.71 -8.89 -11.07
CA LEU A 4 -2.74 -7.81 -11.16
C LEU A 4 -1.38 -8.22 -10.57
N ALA A 5 -1.38 -9.00 -9.48
CA ALA A 5 -0.16 -9.55 -8.90
C ALA A 5 0.50 -10.57 -9.85
N ALA A 6 -0.28 -11.42 -10.50
CA ALA A 6 0.21 -12.39 -11.47
C ALA A 6 0.86 -11.71 -12.70
N GLN A 7 0.41 -10.50 -13.08
CA GLN A 7 1.02 -9.74 -14.18
C GLN A 7 2.51 -9.45 -13.96
N LEU A 8 2.96 -9.34 -12.70
CA LEU A 8 4.36 -9.05 -12.38
C LEU A 8 5.32 -10.14 -12.88
N LEU A 9 4.90 -11.41 -12.98
CA LEU A 9 5.74 -12.47 -13.55
C LEU A 9 6.11 -12.19 -15.02
N PHE A 10 5.16 -11.68 -15.81
CA PHE A 10 5.41 -11.33 -17.20
C PHE A 10 6.38 -10.15 -17.30
N VAL A 11 6.27 -9.16 -16.41
CA VAL A 11 7.20 -8.02 -16.33
C VAL A 11 8.61 -8.50 -16.00
N LEU A 12 8.78 -9.32 -14.94
CA LEU A 12 10.09 -9.86 -14.58
C LEU A 12 10.69 -10.71 -15.70
N SER A 13 9.87 -11.53 -16.36
CA SER A 13 10.30 -12.37 -17.48
C SER A 13 10.76 -11.52 -18.67
N HIS A 14 9.97 -10.51 -19.06
CA HIS A 14 10.28 -9.62 -20.18
C HIS A 14 11.62 -8.90 -19.99
N PHE A 15 11.90 -8.43 -18.77
CA PHE A 15 13.16 -7.73 -18.45
C PHE A 15 14.29 -8.67 -17.97
N GLY A 16 14.08 -9.99 -17.92
CA GLY A 16 15.08 -10.95 -17.46
C GLY A 16 15.44 -10.83 -15.97
N LEU A 17 14.55 -10.27 -15.15
CA LEU A 17 14.76 -10.04 -13.73
C LEU A 17 14.53 -11.33 -12.93
N LYS A 18 15.55 -11.75 -12.17
CA LYS A 18 15.47 -12.96 -11.32
C LYS A 18 14.72 -12.71 -10.02
N SER A 19 14.96 -11.56 -9.39
CA SER A 19 14.35 -11.13 -8.13
C SER A 19 14.28 -9.60 -8.07
N VAL A 20 13.35 -9.08 -7.26
CA VAL A 20 13.12 -7.63 -7.08
C VAL A 20 13.03 -7.27 -5.60
N ILE A 21 13.33 -6.01 -5.29
CA ILE A 21 12.90 -5.37 -4.04
C ILE A 21 11.62 -4.61 -4.35
N GLY A 22 10.52 -5.00 -3.70
CA GLY A 22 9.23 -4.36 -3.93
C GLY A 22 9.07 -3.10 -3.07
N PHE A 23 8.56 -2.04 -3.67
CA PHE A 23 8.18 -0.81 -2.99
C PHE A 23 6.75 -0.46 -3.42
N GLY A 24 5.79 -0.49 -2.49
CA GLY A 24 4.38 -0.34 -2.84
C GLY A 24 3.60 0.48 -1.83
N VAL A 25 2.66 1.27 -2.34
CA VAL A 25 1.76 2.13 -1.54
C VAL A 25 0.33 1.63 -1.68
N GLY A 26 -0.39 1.48 -0.57
CA GLY A 26 -1.81 1.11 -0.56
C GLY A 26 -2.10 -0.15 -1.38
N ALA A 27 -2.89 0.00 -2.44
CA ALA A 27 -3.20 -1.07 -3.37
C ALA A 27 -1.95 -1.69 -4.03
N GLY A 28 -0.93 -0.90 -4.33
CA GLY A 28 0.34 -1.39 -4.85
C GLY A 28 1.08 -2.28 -3.83
N GLY A 29 1.03 -1.91 -2.54
CA GLY A 29 1.54 -2.76 -1.46
C GLY A 29 0.80 -4.11 -1.36
N ASN A 30 -0.53 -4.09 -1.49
CA ASN A 30 -1.34 -5.32 -1.50
C ASN A 30 -1.00 -6.23 -2.70
N ILE A 31 -0.82 -5.65 -3.90
CA ILE A 31 -0.41 -6.40 -5.11
C ILE A 31 0.95 -7.05 -4.90
N LEU A 32 1.94 -6.28 -4.42
CA LEU A 32 3.28 -6.79 -4.16
C LEU A 32 3.27 -7.90 -3.09
N ALA A 33 2.47 -7.74 -2.03
CA ALA A 33 2.34 -8.77 -1.00
C ALA A 33 1.73 -10.07 -1.57
N ARG A 34 0.70 -9.99 -2.42
CA ARG A 34 0.13 -11.17 -3.11
C ARG A 34 1.15 -11.84 -4.03
N PHE A 35 1.90 -11.03 -4.79
CA PHE A 35 2.94 -11.54 -5.67
C PHE A 35 4.03 -12.26 -4.89
N ALA A 36 4.46 -11.67 -3.77
CA ALA A 36 5.44 -12.22 -2.84
C ALA A 36 4.99 -13.52 -2.17
N LEU A 37 3.70 -13.64 -1.81
CA LEU A 37 3.14 -14.89 -1.27
C LEU A 37 3.14 -16.01 -2.32
N ALA A 38 2.83 -15.68 -3.57
CA ALA A 38 2.79 -16.64 -4.66
C ALA A 38 4.18 -17.02 -5.21
N ASN A 39 5.15 -16.10 -5.16
CA ASN A 39 6.48 -16.25 -5.76
C ASN A 39 7.58 -15.73 -4.80
N PRO A 40 7.74 -16.32 -3.60
CA PRO A 40 8.64 -15.79 -2.56
C PRO A 40 10.10 -15.72 -3.02
N GLU A 41 10.53 -16.59 -3.92
CA GLU A 41 11.88 -16.60 -4.50
C GLU A 41 12.17 -15.41 -5.45
N LYS A 42 11.12 -14.72 -5.92
CA LYS A 42 11.22 -13.56 -6.82
C LYS A 42 11.33 -12.23 -6.08
N VAL A 43 11.29 -12.24 -4.75
CA VAL A 43 11.22 -11.01 -3.96
C VAL A 43 12.26 -11.05 -2.83
N GLY A 44 13.24 -10.17 -2.92
CA GLY A 44 14.32 -10.07 -1.94
C GLY A 44 13.92 -9.33 -0.66
N ALA A 45 13.07 -8.30 -0.77
CA ALA A 45 12.55 -7.51 0.34
C ALA A 45 11.31 -6.70 -0.08
N LEU A 46 10.51 -6.24 0.88
CA LEU A 46 9.33 -5.39 0.64
C LEU A 46 9.33 -4.13 1.51
N CYS A 47 9.10 -2.97 0.90
CA CYS A 47 8.69 -1.74 1.55
C CYS A 47 7.22 -1.47 1.26
N LEU A 48 6.37 -1.56 2.29
CA LEU A 48 4.92 -1.46 2.18
C LEU A 48 4.44 -0.20 2.92
N ILE A 49 3.93 0.78 2.18
CA ILE A 49 3.41 2.04 2.74
C ILE A 49 1.88 1.99 2.73
N ASN A 50 1.23 2.24 3.88
CA ASN A 50 -0.24 2.24 4.00
C ASN A 50 -0.90 0.97 3.42
N CYS A 51 -0.22 -0.18 3.51
CA CYS A 51 -0.70 -1.42 2.93
C CYS A 51 -1.79 -2.06 3.81
N VAL A 52 -2.89 -2.47 3.19
CA VAL A 52 -3.99 -3.17 3.86
C VAL A 52 -3.93 -4.67 3.54
N SER A 53 -3.95 -5.52 4.57
CA SER A 53 -3.88 -6.98 4.42
C SER A 53 -5.24 -7.68 4.46
N THR A 54 -6.29 -6.97 4.85
CA THR A 54 -7.63 -7.49 5.08
C THR A 54 -8.53 -7.31 3.86
N ALA A 55 -9.62 -8.08 3.82
CA ALA A 55 -10.76 -7.74 2.97
C ALA A 55 -11.36 -6.39 3.38
N ALA A 56 -12.05 -5.72 2.45
CA ALA A 56 -12.70 -4.46 2.74
C ALA A 56 -13.79 -4.60 3.82
N GLY A 57 -13.80 -3.67 4.77
CA GLY A 57 -14.88 -3.59 5.77
C GLY A 57 -16.20 -3.17 5.12
N TRP A 58 -17.35 -3.50 5.74
CA TRP A 58 -18.67 -3.18 5.16
C TRP A 58 -18.87 -1.68 4.86
N ILE A 59 -18.43 -0.82 5.79
CA ILE A 59 -18.54 0.63 5.63
C ILE A 59 -17.65 1.11 4.47
N GLU A 60 -16.39 0.66 4.45
CA GLU A 60 -15.45 0.92 3.36
C GLU A 60 -16.04 0.48 2.01
N TRP A 61 -16.58 -0.74 1.96
CA TRP A 61 -17.18 -1.34 0.77
C TRP A 61 -18.34 -0.52 0.23
N GLY A 62 -19.26 -0.09 1.09
CA GLY A 62 -20.40 0.74 0.70
C GLY A 62 -19.97 2.07 0.09
N TYR A 63 -19.08 2.80 0.77
CA TYR A 63 -18.58 4.09 0.30
C TYR A 63 -17.78 3.98 -1.01
N GLN A 64 -16.87 3.01 -1.11
CA GLN A 64 -16.03 2.87 -2.30
C GLN A 64 -16.79 2.32 -3.50
N THR A 65 -17.76 1.42 -3.30
CA THR A 65 -18.63 0.94 -4.39
C THR A 65 -19.43 2.09 -4.99
N PHE A 66 -19.94 3.00 -4.15
CA PHE A 66 -20.66 4.18 -4.62
C PHE A 66 -19.75 5.14 -5.41
N ASN A 67 -18.55 5.44 -4.88
CA ASN A 67 -17.57 6.27 -5.57
C ASN A 67 -17.12 5.65 -6.91
N ALA A 68 -16.85 4.35 -6.95
CA ALA A 68 -16.50 3.64 -8.19
C ALA A 68 -17.63 3.69 -9.23
N ARG A 69 -18.90 3.59 -8.79
CA ARG A 69 -20.06 3.73 -9.67
C ARG A 69 -20.21 5.16 -10.20
N PHE A 70 -19.97 6.17 -9.36
CA PHE A 70 -20.00 7.58 -9.78
C PHE A 70 -18.88 7.91 -10.76
N LEU A 71 -17.66 7.45 -10.50
CA LEU A 71 -16.55 7.56 -11.44
C LEU A 71 -16.89 7.03 -12.82
N ARG A 72 -17.60 5.89 -12.90
CA ARG A 72 -18.01 5.28 -14.17
C ARG A 72 -19.18 5.96 -14.87
N THR A 73 -20.14 6.51 -14.12
CA THR A 73 -21.40 7.01 -14.69
C THR A 73 -21.50 8.54 -14.76
N LYS A 74 -20.84 9.25 -13.85
CA LYS A 74 -20.88 10.72 -13.69
C LYS A 74 -19.51 11.39 -13.82
N GLY A 75 -18.43 10.61 -13.89
CA GLY A 75 -17.07 11.14 -13.95
C GLY A 75 -16.54 11.62 -12.59
N MET A 76 -15.59 12.55 -12.61
CA MET A 76 -14.94 13.08 -11.42
C MET A 76 -15.79 14.15 -10.74
N THR A 77 -16.78 13.75 -9.93
CA THR A 77 -17.63 14.68 -9.17
C THR A 77 -16.91 15.22 -7.94
N GLN A 78 -17.37 16.36 -7.41
CA GLN A 78 -16.79 16.94 -6.17
C GLN A 78 -16.74 15.93 -5.03
N SER A 79 -17.81 15.16 -4.81
CA SER A 79 -17.85 14.13 -3.77
C SER A 79 -16.79 13.03 -3.94
N VAL A 80 -16.45 12.69 -5.19
CA VAL A 80 -15.39 11.72 -5.49
C VAL A 80 -14.04 12.33 -5.21
N VAL A 81 -13.81 13.59 -5.62
CA VAL A 81 -12.58 14.32 -5.29
C VAL A 81 -12.41 14.41 -3.78
N ASP A 82 -13.44 14.79 -3.03
CA ASP A 82 -13.38 14.87 -1.57
C ASP A 82 -13.02 13.53 -0.93
N TYR A 83 -13.58 12.43 -1.45
CA TYR A 83 -13.22 11.08 -1.01
C TYR A 83 -11.76 10.74 -1.31
N LEU A 84 -11.28 11.01 -2.53
CA LEU A 84 -9.89 10.76 -2.93
C LEU A 84 -8.92 11.61 -2.10
N MET A 85 -9.26 12.86 -1.83
CA MET A 85 -8.49 13.75 -0.96
C MET A 85 -8.44 13.20 0.47
N TRP A 86 -9.56 12.77 1.04
CA TRP A 86 -9.59 12.13 2.35
C TRP A 86 -8.74 10.86 2.41
N HIS A 87 -8.82 10.01 1.37
CA HIS A 87 -8.06 8.76 1.29
C HIS A 87 -6.54 8.96 1.37
N HIS A 88 -6.04 10.11 0.90
CA HIS A 88 -4.62 10.45 0.87
C HIS A 88 -4.20 11.31 2.07
N PHE A 89 -4.97 12.35 2.41
CA PHE A 89 -4.58 13.37 3.39
C PHE A 89 -5.16 13.18 4.79
N GLY A 90 -6.18 12.31 4.96
CA GLY A 90 -6.87 12.11 6.23
C GLY A 90 -7.92 13.20 6.52
N ARG A 91 -8.23 13.41 7.81
CA ARG A 91 -9.40 14.20 8.26
C ARG A 91 -9.17 15.72 8.34
N ASN A 92 -7.92 16.19 8.40
CA ASN A 92 -7.59 17.60 8.57
C ASN A 92 -6.86 18.12 7.33
N LEU A 93 -7.58 18.39 6.24
CA LEU A 93 -6.97 18.83 4.97
C LEU A 93 -6.50 20.28 5.02
N GLU A 94 -7.19 21.10 5.79
CA GLU A 94 -6.91 22.52 6.05
C GLU A 94 -5.62 22.77 6.83
N GLU A 95 -5.14 21.78 7.58
CA GLU A 95 -3.87 21.85 8.32
C GLU A 95 -2.67 21.43 7.45
N ARG A 96 -2.93 20.99 6.21
CA ARG A 96 -1.90 20.47 5.29
C ARG A 96 -1.31 21.58 4.45
N ASN A 97 -0.15 21.28 3.87
CA ASN A 97 0.47 22.16 2.88
C ASN A 97 -0.54 22.46 1.75
N HIS A 98 -0.91 23.74 1.62
CA HIS A 98 -1.94 24.20 0.69
C HIS A 98 -1.56 23.90 -0.76
N ASP A 99 -0.29 24.05 -1.13
CA ASP A 99 0.19 23.81 -2.49
C ASP A 99 0.07 22.32 -2.85
N LEU A 100 0.42 21.44 -1.90
CA LEU A 100 0.29 19.99 -2.08
C LEU A 100 -1.18 19.58 -2.23
N VAL A 101 -2.07 20.13 -1.40
CA VAL A 101 -3.52 19.89 -1.48
C VAL A 101 -4.08 20.34 -2.83
N GLN A 102 -3.72 21.54 -3.28
CA GLN A 102 -4.18 22.08 -4.56
C GLN A 102 -3.62 21.29 -5.74
N MET A 103 -2.37 20.84 -5.67
CA MET A 103 -1.76 19.97 -6.68
C MET A 103 -2.56 18.66 -6.83
N TYR A 104 -2.88 17.98 -5.73
CA TYR A 104 -3.64 16.73 -5.77
C TYR A 104 -5.07 16.92 -6.27
N LYS A 105 -5.76 17.99 -5.84
CA LYS A 105 -7.09 18.33 -6.35
C LYS A 105 -7.07 18.51 -7.86
N ASN A 106 -6.15 19.35 -8.37
CA ASN A 106 -5.99 19.57 -9.80
C ASN A 106 -5.63 18.28 -10.55
N HIS A 107 -4.80 17.42 -9.95
CA HIS A 107 -4.42 16.14 -10.53
C HIS A 107 -5.63 15.21 -10.70
N PHE A 108 -6.48 15.06 -9.67
CA PHE A 108 -7.68 14.24 -9.78
C PHE A 108 -8.68 14.81 -10.79
N GLU A 109 -8.88 16.13 -10.80
CA GLU A 109 -9.86 16.77 -11.68
C GLU A 109 -9.47 16.75 -13.17
N ARG A 110 -8.16 16.82 -13.47
CA ARG A 110 -7.69 17.09 -14.84
C ARG A 110 -6.84 15.99 -15.46
N SER A 111 -6.20 15.16 -14.64
CA SER A 111 -5.16 14.23 -15.12
C SER A 111 -5.56 12.76 -15.02
N ILE A 112 -6.64 12.43 -14.30
CA ILE A 112 -7.07 11.06 -14.09
C ILE A 112 -8.29 10.71 -14.94
N ASN A 113 -8.20 9.60 -15.69
CA ASN A 113 -9.36 9.04 -16.37
C ASN A 113 -10.33 8.44 -15.33
N PRO A 114 -11.55 8.99 -15.19
CA PRO A 114 -12.45 8.59 -14.12
C PRO A 114 -12.98 7.16 -14.32
N THR A 115 -13.23 6.73 -15.56
CA THR A 115 -13.72 5.38 -15.85
C THR A 115 -12.71 4.31 -15.42
N ASN A 116 -11.43 4.49 -15.77
CA ASN A 116 -10.37 3.55 -15.41
C ASN A 116 -10.10 3.58 -13.91
N LEU A 117 -10.11 4.76 -13.28
CA LEU A 117 -9.99 4.85 -11.82
C LEU A 117 -11.16 4.12 -11.13
N GLY A 118 -12.38 4.24 -11.65
CA GLY A 118 -13.54 3.51 -11.14
C GLY A 118 -13.36 2.00 -11.21
N MET A 119 -12.79 1.47 -12.31
CA MET A 119 -12.45 0.04 -12.43
C MET A 119 -11.35 -0.37 -11.44
N TRP A 120 -10.33 0.47 -11.25
CA TRP A 120 -9.25 0.23 -10.29
C TRP A 120 -9.74 0.16 -8.85
N ILE A 121 -10.52 1.16 -8.41
CA ILE A 121 -11.12 1.20 -7.06
C ILE A 121 -12.04 0.00 -6.88
N TYR A 122 -12.83 -0.34 -7.90
CA TYR A 122 -13.69 -1.52 -7.85
C TYR A 122 -12.88 -2.81 -7.66
N ALA A 123 -11.75 -2.98 -8.36
CA ALA A 123 -10.88 -4.13 -8.19
C ALA A 123 -10.27 -4.18 -6.77
N TYR A 124 -9.87 -3.02 -6.23
CA TYR A 124 -9.27 -2.94 -4.89
C TYR A 124 -10.26 -3.16 -3.75
N ILE A 125 -11.50 -2.66 -3.87
CA ILE A 125 -12.50 -2.86 -2.82
C ILE A 125 -12.99 -4.32 -2.73
N HIS A 126 -12.88 -5.07 -3.82
CA HIS A 126 -13.15 -6.52 -3.85
C HIS A 126 -11.92 -7.37 -3.50
N ARG A 127 -10.86 -6.77 -2.93
CA ARG A 127 -9.70 -7.52 -2.45
C ARG A 127 -10.14 -8.54 -1.38
N THR A 128 -9.56 -9.73 -1.44
CA THR A 128 -9.70 -10.76 -0.41
C THR A 128 -8.70 -10.51 0.74
N ASP A 129 -8.86 -11.19 1.87
CA ASP A 129 -7.81 -11.21 2.89
C ASP A 129 -6.53 -11.85 2.31
N LEU A 130 -5.35 -11.36 2.71
CA LEU A 130 -4.07 -11.97 2.31
C LEU A 130 -3.88 -13.37 2.91
N ASN A 131 -4.71 -13.76 3.89
CA ASN A 131 -4.66 -15.02 4.63
C ASN A 131 -3.28 -15.26 5.28
N ILE A 132 -2.64 -14.18 5.71
CA ILE A 132 -1.39 -14.21 6.47
C ILE A 132 -1.67 -14.17 7.96
N ALA A 133 -0.92 -14.95 8.72
CA ALA A 133 -1.02 -14.94 10.17
C ALA A 133 0.37 -15.14 10.79
N ARG A 134 0.58 -14.48 11.94
CA ARG A 134 1.76 -14.68 12.75
C ARG A 134 1.70 -16.08 13.37
N THR A 135 2.79 -16.83 13.27
CA THR A 135 2.97 -18.06 14.06
C THR A 135 3.35 -17.66 15.48
N PRO A 136 2.59 -18.08 16.52
CA PRO A 136 2.99 -17.83 17.90
C PRO A 136 4.37 -18.43 18.21
N SER A 137 5.17 -17.74 19.02
CA SER A 137 6.48 -18.25 19.43
C SER A 137 6.33 -19.61 20.14
N GLY A 138 7.09 -20.61 19.68
CA GLY A 138 7.08 -21.96 20.27
C GLY A 138 6.04 -22.93 19.70
N THR A 139 5.26 -22.54 18.69
CA THR A 139 4.41 -23.48 17.93
C THR A 139 5.03 -23.82 16.58
N PRO A 140 4.72 -25.00 16.00
CA PRO A 140 5.15 -25.34 14.65
C PRO A 140 4.66 -24.28 13.65
N GLN A 141 5.53 -23.92 12.69
CA GLN A 141 5.25 -22.95 11.63
C GLN A 141 4.12 -23.45 10.70
N ASN A 142 2.88 -23.37 11.17
CA ASN A 142 1.70 -23.82 10.43
C ASN A 142 1.03 -22.68 9.64
N ASN A 143 1.31 -21.43 9.98
CA ASN A 143 0.71 -20.26 9.34
C ASN A 143 1.62 -19.71 8.23
N THR A 144 1.02 -19.36 7.10
CA THR A 144 1.73 -18.71 5.99
C THR A 144 1.83 -17.22 6.27
N THR A 145 3.03 -16.64 6.12
CA THR A 145 3.27 -15.19 6.14
C THR A 145 4.35 -14.83 5.12
N LEU A 146 4.66 -13.54 4.97
CA LEU A 146 5.71 -13.07 4.06
C LEU A 146 7.09 -13.55 4.54
N LYS A 147 7.79 -14.31 3.68
CA LYS A 147 9.07 -14.96 4.02
C LYS A 147 10.28 -14.04 3.88
N MET A 148 10.17 -13.04 3.02
CA MET A 148 11.19 -12.01 2.82
C MET A 148 11.10 -10.93 3.91
N PRO A 149 12.18 -10.18 4.15
CA PRO A 149 12.16 -9.02 5.01
C PRO A 149 11.13 -7.97 4.57
N VAL A 150 10.44 -7.36 5.54
CA VAL A 150 9.41 -6.34 5.29
C VAL A 150 9.65 -5.10 6.16
N ILE A 151 9.66 -3.92 5.55
CA ILE A 151 9.46 -2.65 6.26
C ILE A 151 8.06 -2.12 5.96
N ASN A 152 7.23 -2.06 6.99
CA ASN A 152 5.84 -1.59 6.94
C ASN A 152 5.78 -0.15 7.48
N ILE A 153 5.40 0.80 6.64
CA ILE A 153 5.49 2.24 6.95
C ILE A 153 4.12 2.91 6.85
N THR A 154 3.84 3.83 7.76
CA THR A 154 2.68 4.72 7.66
C THR A 154 3.01 6.13 8.16
N GLY A 155 2.27 7.12 7.70
CA GLY A 155 2.28 8.46 8.28
C GLY A 155 1.42 8.49 9.54
N ALA A 156 1.84 9.20 10.58
CA ALA A 156 1.12 9.28 11.86
C ALA A 156 -0.30 9.84 11.73
N LEU A 157 -0.57 10.57 10.66
CA LEU A 157 -1.85 11.20 10.37
C LEU A 157 -2.56 10.54 9.15
N SER A 158 -2.05 9.39 8.69
CA SER A 158 -2.64 8.61 7.60
C SER A 158 -4.00 8.03 8.04
N PRO A 159 -5.01 7.97 7.16
CA PRO A 159 -6.26 7.28 7.48
C PRO A 159 -6.08 5.75 7.58
N HIS A 160 -4.91 5.22 7.19
CA HIS A 160 -4.62 3.77 7.11
C HIS A 160 -3.75 3.25 8.27
N VAL A 161 -3.53 4.04 9.33
CA VAL A 161 -2.64 3.65 10.44
C VAL A 161 -3.06 2.30 11.04
N ASP A 162 -4.34 2.13 11.37
CA ASP A 162 -4.86 0.91 11.99
C ASP A 162 -4.74 -0.32 11.07
N ASP A 163 -4.86 -0.12 9.75
CA ASP A 163 -4.64 -1.17 8.78
C ASP A 163 -3.17 -1.64 8.78
N THR A 164 -2.22 -0.70 8.89
CA THR A 164 -0.79 -1.05 8.96
C THR A 164 -0.42 -1.74 10.28
N VAL A 165 -1.08 -1.38 11.39
CA VAL A 165 -0.94 -2.09 12.67
C VAL A 165 -1.45 -3.52 12.53
N THR A 166 -2.60 -3.70 11.89
CA THR A 166 -3.18 -5.02 11.60
C THR A 166 -2.26 -5.87 10.73
N LEU A 167 -1.70 -5.30 9.67
CA LEU A 167 -0.70 -5.97 8.82
C LEU A 167 0.51 -6.39 9.66
N ASN A 168 1.09 -5.48 10.46
CA ASN A 168 2.26 -5.78 11.29
C ASN A 168 2.00 -6.93 12.28
N GLY A 169 0.79 -7.01 12.85
CA GLY A 169 0.39 -8.10 13.74
C GLY A 169 0.36 -9.48 13.07
N ARG A 170 0.30 -9.53 11.74
CA ARG A 170 0.27 -10.77 10.93
C ARG A 170 1.63 -11.13 10.31
N LEU A 171 2.64 -10.26 10.43
CA LEU A 171 4.00 -10.49 9.94
C LEU A 171 4.89 -11.17 10.99
N ASP A 172 5.94 -11.84 10.52
CA ASP A 172 6.97 -12.43 11.37
C ASP A 172 7.80 -11.30 12.03
N PRO A 173 7.85 -11.22 13.38
CA PRO A 173 8.57 -10.15 14.07
C PRO A 173 10.10 -10.23 13.91
N THR A 174 10.63 -11.37 13.46
CA THR A 174 12.08 -11.57 13.34
C THR A 174 12.67 -10.99 12.07
N ASN A 175 11.85 -10.76 11.03
CA ASN A 175 12.28 -10.23 9.73
C ASN A 175 11.47 -8.99 9.29
N SER A 176 10.54 -8.51 10.11
CA SER A 176 9.66 -7.41 9.77
C SER A 176 9.77 -6.25 10.76
N SER A 177 9.73 -5.03 10.24
CA SER A 177 9.73 -3.79 11.03
C SER A 177 8.51 -2.93 10.70
N TRP A 178 8.00 -2.20 11.69
CA TRP A 178 6.91 -1.24 11.51
C TRP A 178 7.35 0.15 11.96
N MET A 179 7.12 1.14 11.10
CA MET A 179 7.52 2.53 11.33
C MET A 179 6.33 3.47 11.12
N LYS A 180 6.10 4.34 12.09
CA LYS A 180 5.14 5.44 12.01
C LYS A 180 5.88 6.77 11.93
N ILE A 181 5.89 7.37 10.75
CA ILE A 181 6.59 8.64 10.50
C ILE A 181 5.70 9.79 10.96
N GLN A 182 6.23 10.62 11.84
CA GLN A 182 5.49 11.75 12.41
C GLN A 182 5.27 12.88 11.40
N ASP A 183 4.29 13.74 11.69
CA ASP A 183 4.02 14.97 10.95
C ASP A 183 3.72 14.77 9.45
N CYS A 184 3.06 13.66 9.12
CA CYS A 184 2.58 13.37 7.76
C CYS A 184 1.42 12.37 7.75
N ALA A 185 0.57 12.47 6.73
CA ALA A 185 -0.31 11.42 6.24
C ALA A 185 0.30 10.71 5.02
N MET A 186 0.82 11.51 4.08
CA MET A 186 1.44 11.08 2.83
C MET A 186 2.95 11.11 2.96
N VAL A 187 3.53 9.98 3.37
CA VAL A 187 4.95 9.89 3.71
C VAL A 187 5.87 10.28 2.55
N LEU A 188 5.53 9.87 1.31
CA LEU A 188 6.34 10.12 0.12
C LEU A 188 6.42 11.61 -0.21
N GLU A 189 5.31 12.33 -0.03
CA GLU A 189 5.16 13.72 -0.42
C GLU A 189 5.55 14.68 0.71
N GLU A 190 5.20 14.36 1.96
CA GLU A 190 5.43 15.24 3.12
C GLU A 190 6.76 14.96 3.84
N GLN A 191 7.26 13.72 3.80
CA GLN A 191 8.49 13.32 4.53
C GLN A 191 9.44 12.43 3.69
N PRO A 192 9.75 12.79 2.42
CA PRO A 192 10.57 11.94 1.54
C PRO A 192 11.96 11.63 2.10
N GLY A 193 12.58 12.58 2.82
CA GLY A 193 13.90 12.38 3.43
C GLY A 193 13.91 11.29 4.51
N LYS A 194 12.93 11.32 5.42
CA LYS A 194 12.79 10.30 6.48
C LYS A 194 12.50 8.92 5.90
N LEU A 195 11.66 8.86 4.86
CA LEU A 195 11.35 7.63 4.16
C LEU A 195 12.58 7.05 3.43
N ALA A 196 13.33 7.88 2.71
CA ALA A 196 14.54 7.47 2.01
C ALA A 196 15.59 6.94 2.99
N GLU A 197 15.76 7.60 4.14
CA GLU A 197 16.66 7.14 5.19
C GLU A 197 16.21 5.80 5.79
N ALA A 198 14.93 5.66 6.14
CA ALA A 198 14.37 4.42 6.65
C ALA A 198 14.56 3.25 5.66
N PHE A 199 14.27 3.49 4.38
CA PHE A 199 14.43 2.49 3.34
C PHE A 199 15.90 2.11 3.11
N ARG A 200 16.81 3.10 3.11
CA ARG A 200 18.26 2.86 3.01
C ARG A 200 18.77 2.00 4.18
N LEU A 201 18.39 2.34 5.41
CA LEU A 201 18.81 1.61 6.61
C LEU A 201 18.26 0.18 6.62
N PHE A 202 17.00 -0.01 6.22
CA PHE A 202 16.40 -1.33 6.04
C PHE A 202 17.21 -2.18 5.05
N LEU A 203 17.50 -1.64 3.86
CA LEU A 203 18.28 -2.36 2.85
C LEU A 203 19.71 -2.68 3.31
N GLN A 204 20.36 -1.79 4.06
CA GLN A 204 21.67 -2.06 4.66
C GLN A 204 21.62 -3.21 5.68
N GLY A 205 20.55 -3.28 6.48
CA GLY A 205 20.31 -4.39 7.41
C GLY A 205 20.23 -5.73 6.69
N GLU A 206 19.61 -5.76 5.51
CA GLU A 206 19.52 -6.95 4.65
C GLU A 206 20.76 -7.20 3.80
N GLY A 207 21.81 -6.40 3.96
CA GLY A 207 23.09 -6.58 3.29
C GLY A 207 23.22 -5.93 1.91
N TYR A 208 22.22 -5.15 1.48
CA TYR A 208 22.31 -4.36 0.25
C TYR A 208 23.09 -3.05 0.48
N GLY A 209 23.78 -2.56 -0.56
CA GLY A 209 24.43 -1.25 -0.52
C GLY A 209 25.58 -1.15 0.49
N LYS A 210 26.17 -2.28 0.90
CA LYS A 210 27.48 -2.30 1.56
C LYS A 210 28.52 -1.85 0.51
N CYS A 211 29.02 -0.62 0.67
CA CYS A 211 30.26 -0.17 0.03
C CYS A 211 31.44 -0.63 0.89
#